data_AF-A0A9X4D6R1-F1
#
_entry.id   AF-A0A9X4D6R1-F1
#
_cell.length_a   1.000
_cell.length_b   1.000
_cell.length_c   1.000
_cell.angle_alpha   90.00
_cell.angle_beta   90.00
_cell.angle_gamma   90.00
#
_symmetry.space_group_name_H-M   'P 1'
#
loop_
_entity.id
_entity.type
_entity.pdbx_description
1 polymer ?
#
loop_
_entity_poly.entity_id
_entity_poly.type
_entity_poly.pdbx_seq_one_letter_code
_entity_poly.pdbx_strand_id
1 'polypeptide(L)'
;VTASAYAYLGGMPMMMITGQKPIKKSKQGRFQIIDVCGMMDPITKYTHQFASADNIPARMREAFRLAEEEKPGAVHLELPEDIAAEQTESLPIPPSLSRRPLAEHKAIEAAVEKLQKARSPILVIGAGANRKMTAKVLKQLIDKTGIPFITTQMGKGVVDERHPRFLGNAALSSGDFVHRAVEAADLIVNIGH
;
A
#
# COMPACT_ATOMS: atom_id res chain seq x y z
N VAL A 1 -7.71 -15.98 -1.72
CA VAL A 1 -6.88 -16.02 -0.48
C VAL A 1 -5.43 -15.62 -0.75
N THR A 2 -4.57 -16.46 -1.36
CA THR A 2 -3.12 -16.17 -1.48
C THR A 2 -2.78 -14.84 -2.14
N ALA A 3 -3.42 -14.50 -3.27
CA ALA A 3 -3.20 -13.22 -3.94
C ALA A 3 -3.60 -12.01 -3.07
N SER A 4 -4.68 -12.14 -2.29
CA SER A 4 -5.13 -11.12 -1.34
C SER A 4 -4.08 -10.86 -0.27
N ALA A 5 -3.59 -11.93 0.36
CA ALA A 5 -2.57 -11.83 1.40
C ALA A 5 -1.29 -11.17 0.86
N TYR A 6 -0.86 -11.55 -0.35
CA TYR A 6 0.30 -10.94 -0.99
C TYR A 6 0.10 -9.44 -1.24
N ALA A 7 -1.05 -9.04 -1.79
CA ALA A 7 -1.35 -7.63 -2.04
C ALA A 7 -1.51 -6.82 -0.73
N TYR A 8 -2.15 -7.39 0.30
CA TYR A 8 -2.30 -6.77 1.61
C TYR A 8 -0.94 -6.53 2.29
N LEU A 9 -0.09 -7.55 2.37
CA LEU A 9 1.24 -7.42 2.97
C LEU A 9 2.16 -6.53 2.13
N GLY A 10 2.09 -6.66 0.81
CA GLY A 10 2.89 -5.91 -0.16
C GLY A 10 2.46 -4.46 -0.33
N GLY A 11 1.34 -4.03 0.24
CA GLY A 11 0.89 -2.65 0.10
C GLY A 11 0.39 -2.31 -1.31
N MET A 12 -0.24 -3.27 -1.99
CA MET A 12 -0.68 -3.15 -3.39
C MET A 12 -2.20 -3.03 -3.45
N PRO A 13 -2.76 -2.00 -4.11
CA PRO A 13 -4.20 -1.87 -4.25
C PRO A 13 -4.75 -3.03 -5.09
N MET A 14 -5.68 -3.79 -4.53
CA MET A 14 -6.34 -4.90 -5.22
C MET A 14 -7.81 -4.96 -4.80
N MET A 15 -8.72 -5.06 -5.76
CA MET A 15 -10.13 -5.29 -5.51
C MET A 15 -10.53 -6.67 -6.00
N MET A 16 -11.17 -7.46 -5.14
CA MET A 16 -11.72 -8.76 -5.48
C MET A 16 -13.23 -8.74 -5.30
N ILE A 17 -13.95 -9.30 -6.27
CA ILE A 17 -15.39 -9.47 -6.20
C ILE A 17 -15.67 -10.96 -6.34
N THR A 18 -16.40 -11.54 -5.39
CA THR A 18 -16.84 -12.94 -5.43
C THR A 18 -18.36 -13.01 -5.51
N GLY A 19 -18.88 -14.08 -6.09
CA GLY A 19 -20.31 -14.37 -6.07
C GLY A 19 -20.70 -15.21 -4.84
N GLN A 20 -21.95 -15.12 -4.42
CA GLN A 20 -22.50 -15.96 -3.35
C GLN A 20 -23.92 -16.41 -3.67
N LYS A 21 -24.36 -17.49 -3.02
CA LYS A 21 -25.74 -17.95 -3.08
C LYS A 21 -26.72 -16.97 -2.41
N PRO A 22 -28.02 -17.08 -2.70
CA PRO A 22 -29.02 -16.15 -2.21
C PRO A 22 -29.00 -16.02 -0.69
N ILE A 23 -29.15 -14.79 -0.22
CA ILE A 23 -29.20 -14.46 1.21
C ILE A 23 -30.61 -14.06 1.66
N LYS A 24 -31.47 -13.61 0.75
CA LYS A 24 -32.89 -13.29 0.97
C LYS A 24 -33.82 -14.45 0.59
N LYS A 25 -33.51 -15.16 -0.51
CA LYS A 25 -34.28 -16.34 -0.96
C LYS A 25 -33.78 -17.62 -0.29
N SER A 26 -34.65 -18.64 -0.19
CA SER A 26 -34.36 -19.92 0.48
C SER A 26 -33.00 -20.49 0.06
N LYS A 27 -32.17 -20.84 1.05
CA LYS A 27 -30.85 -21.49 0.88
C LYS A 27 -31.03 -22.97 0.50
N GLN A 28 -31.69 -23.24 -0.62
CA GLN A 28 -31.90 -24.60 -1.11
C GLN A 28 -30.53 -25.28 -1.33
N GLY A 29 -30.26 -26.36 -0.60
CA GLY A 29 -29.11 -27.24 -0.84
C GLY A 29 -27.76 -26.89 -0.19
N ARG A 30 -27.60 -25.70 0.44
CA ARG A 30 -26.32 -25.23 1.07
C ARG A 30 -25.04 -25.44 0.24
N PHE A 31 -25.18 -25.67 -1.06
CA PHE A 31 -24.10 -26.06 -1.95
C PHE A 31 -23.23 -24.84 -2.23
N GLN A 32 -21.92 -24.98 -2.02
CA GLN A 32 -20.92 -23.91 -2.18
C GLN A 32 -21.09 -22.68 -1.26
N ILE A 33 -21.88 -22.80 -0.18
CA ILE A 33 -21.96 -21.73 0.84
C ILE A 33 -20.80 -21.91 1.82
N ILE A 34 -19.89 -20.93 1.83
CA ILE A 34 -18.80 -20.81 2.80
C ILE A 34 -18.73 -19.36 3.28
N ASP A 35 -18.14 -19.13 4.46
CA ASP A 35 -17.91 -17.78 4.98
C ASP A 35 -16.69 -17.14 4.31
N VAL A 36 -16.87 -16.67 3.07
CA VAL A 36 -15.81 -16.00 2.31
C VAL A 36 -15.37 -14.73 3.03
N CYS A 37 -16.32 -13.97 3.62
CA CYS A 37 -15.99 -12.76 4.35
C CYS A 37 -15.07 -13.04 5.53
N GLY A 38 -15.39 -14.00 6.40
CA GLY A 38 -14.53 -14.39 7.51
C GLY A 38 -13.16 -14.91 7.06
N MET A 39 -13.08 -15.64 5.94
CA MET A 39 -11.79 -16.07 5.38
C MET A 39 -10.94 -14.92 4.84
N MET A 40 -11.57 -13.85 4.32
CA MET A 40 -10.88 -12.72 3.69
C MET A 40 -10.54 -11.59 4.68
N ASP A 41 -11.23 -11.52 5.82
CA ASP A 41 -11.04 -10.50 6.86
C ASP A 41 -9.57 -10.32 7.29
N PRO A 42 -8.81 -11.37 7.66
CA PRO A 42 -7.43 -11.20 8.12
C PRO A 42 -6.43 -10.83 7.00
N ILE A 43 -6.85 -10.86 5.74
CA ILE A 43 -5.98 -10.70 4.57
C ILE A 43 -6.45 -9.60 3.62
N THR A 44 -7.39 -8.76 4.07
CA THR A 44 -7.88 -7.58 3.35
C THR A 44 -7.99 -6.41 4.31
N LYS A 45 -7.96 -5.18 3.78
CA LYS A 45 -8.31 -3.97 4.54
C LYS A 45 -9.81 -3.85 4.78
N TYR A 46 -10.59 -4.55 3.95
CA TYR A 46 -12.04 -4.47 3.92
C TYR A 46 -12.61 -5.69 3.22
N THR A 47 -13.56 -6.36 3.88
CA THR A 47 -14.34 -7.45 3.30
C THR A 47 -15.81 -7.23 3.63
N HIS A 48 -16.70 -7.36 2.66
CA HIS A 48 -18.12 -7.13 2.89
C HIS A 48 -19.02 -7.90 1.94
N GLN A 49 -20.08 -8.50 2.47
CA GLN A 49 -21.17 -9.08 1.68
C GLN A 49 -22.26 -8.04 1.48
N PHE A 50 -22.68 -7.81 0.23
CA PHE A 50 -23.80 -6.91 -0.04
C PHE A 50 -25.13 -7.48 0.48
N ALA A 51 -25.95 -6.63 1.10
CA ALA A 51 -27.26 -6.99 1.62
C ALA A 51 -28.45 -6.42 0.81
N SER A 52 -28.19 -5.47 -0.09
CA SER A 52 -29.19 -4.87 -0.99
C SER A 52 -28.50 -4.17 -2.16
N ALA A 53 -29.20 -4.04 -3.29
CA ALA A 53 -28.69 -3.30 -4.45
C ALA A 53 -28.43 -1.81 -4.14
N ASP A 54 -29.28 -1.18 -3.31
CA ASP A 54 -29.13 0.24 -2.93
C ASP A 54 -27.81 0.55 -2.20
N ASN A 55 -27.23 -0.44 -1.53
CA ASN A 55 -25.96 -0.27 -0.81
C ASN A 55 -24.73 -0.45 -1.71
N ILE A 56 -24.90 -0.93 -2.95
CA ILE A 56 -23.78 -1.25 -3.83
C ILE A 56 -22.89 -0.03 -4.08
N PRO A 57 -23.43 1.16 -4.44
CA PRO A 57 -22.58 2.32 -4.72
C PRO A 57 -21.72 2.76 -3.53
N ALA A 58 -22.29 2.79 -2.33
CA ALA A 58 -21.59 3.21 -1.11
C ALA A 58 -20.45 2.24 -0.75
N ARG A 59 -20.74 0.94 -0.76
CA ARG A 59 -19.78 -0.11 -0.40
C ARG A 59 -18.68 -0.27 -1.46
N MET A 60 -19.02 -0.10 -2.73
CA MET A 60 -18.04 -0.04 -3.82
C MET A 60 -17.10 1.16 -3.64
N ARG A 61 -17.65 2.34 -3.37
CA ARG A 61 -16.85 3.55 -3.18
C ARG A 61 -15.88 3.43 -2.02
N GLU A 62 -16.35 2.87 -0.91
CA GLU A 62 -15.55 2.60 0.28
C GLU A 62 -14.43 1.59 0.00
N ALA A 63 -14.74 0.49 -0.71
CA ALA A 63 -13.74 -0.51 -1.08
C ALA A 63 -12.59 0.10 -1.91
N PHE A 64 -12.91 0.93 -2.92
CA PHE A 64 -11.86 1.65 -3.67
C PHE A 64 -11.06 2.60 -2.77
N ARG A 65 -11.75 3.39 -1.92
CA ARG A 65 -11.09 4.34 -1.02
C ARG A 65 -10.09 3.62 -0.10
N LEU A 66 -10.50 2.50 0.50
CA LEU A 66 -9.66 1.69 1.38
C LEU A 66 -8.55 0.96 0.62
N ALA A 67 -8.79 0.47 -0.59
CA ALA A 67 -7.75 -0.18 -1.39
C ALA A 67 -6.60 0.79 -1.74
N GLU A 68 -6.93 2.06 -2.01
CA GLU A 68 -5.99 3.09 -2.46
C GLU A 68 -5.39 3.93 -1.32
N GLU A 69 -6.08 4.07 -0.19
CA GLU A 69 -5.59 4.81 0.98
C GLU A 69 -4.32 4.18 1.56
N GLU A 70 -3.41 5.02 2.08
CA GLU A 70 -2.14 4.59 2.63
C GLU A 70 -2.30 3.82 3.96
N LYS A 71 -1.64 2.67 4.16
CA LYS A 71 -0.91 1.86 3.17
C LYS A 71 -1.92 1.15 2.22
N PRO A 72 -1.72 1.15 0.89
CA PRO A 72 -2.66 0.51 -0.04
C PRO A 72 -2.78 -0.99 0.25
N GLY A 73 -3.84 -1.65 -0.23
CA GLY A 73 -3.98 -3.08 0.04
C GLY A 73 -5.17 -3.73 -0.63
N ALA A 74 -5.33 -5.02 -0.35
CA ALA A 74 -6.42 -5.82 -0.87
C ALA A 74 -7.76 -5.50 -0.18
N VAL A 75 -8.84 -5.47 -0.95
CA VAL A 75 -10.24 -5.40 -0.47
C VAL A 75 -11.09 -6.45 -1.18
N HIS A 76 -12.14 -6.90 -0.52
CA HIS A 76 -13.03 -7.93 -0.99
C HIS A 76 -14.50 -7.51 -0.87
N LEU A 77 -15.28 -7.79 -1.90
CA LEU A 77 -16.73 -7.63 -1.90
C LEU A 77 -17.37 -8.93 -2.34
N GLU A 78 -18.34 -9.43 -1.58
CA GLU A 78 -19.12 -10.60 -1.93
C GLU A 78 -20.51 -10.15 -2.41
N LEU A 79 -20.88 -10.57 -3.63
CA LEU A 79 -22.13 -10.21 -4.30
C LEU A 79 -23.03 -11.43 -4.43
N PRO A 80 -24.04 -11.58 -3.55
CA PRO A 80 -25.03 -12.65 -3.69
C PRO A 80 -25.85 -12.52 -4.97
N GLU A 81 -26.20 -13.65 -5.59
CA GLU A 81 -26.92 -13.69 -6.87
C GLU A 81 -28.33 -13.05 -6.81
N ASP A 82 -29.01 -13.10 -5.66
CA ASP A 82 -30.31 -12.46 -5.47
C ASP A 82 -30.20 -10.94 -5.29
N ILE A 83 -29.12 -10.46 -4.65
CA ILE A 83 -28.82 -9.03 -4.56
C ILE A 83 -28.38 -8.47 -5.91
N ALA A 84 -27.61 -9.23 -6.69
CA ALA A 84 -27.23 -8.83 -8.06
C ALA A 84 -28.44 -8.68 -9.00
N ALA A 85 -29.53 -9.40 -8.74
CA ALA A 85 -30.76 -9.35 -9.52
C ALA A 85 -31.74 -8.24 -9.10
N GLU A 86 -31.49 -7.58 -7.96
CA GLU A 86 -32.33 -6.49 -7.48
C GLU A 86 -32.23 -5.26 -8.38
N GLN A 87 -33.37 -4.60 -8.60
CA GLN A 87 -33.42 -3.33 -9.30
C GLN A 87 -33.16 -2.19 -8.29
N THR A 88 -32.43 -1.17 -8.70
CA THR A 88 -32.15 0.02 -7.90
C THR A 88 -32.00 1.23 -8.80
N GLU A 89 -32.41 2.39 -8.29
CA GLU A 89 -32.17 3.70 -8.89
C GLU A 89 -30.89 4.36 -8.32
N SER A 90 -30.19 3.67 -7.41
CA SER A 90 -28.99 4.19 -6.76
C SER A 90 -27.82 4.28 -7.75
N LEU A 91 -27.20 5.45 -7.82
CA LEU A 91 -26.13 5.73 -8.78
C LEU A 91 -24.74 5.58 -8.16
N PRO A 92 -23.70 5.25 -8.98
CA PRO A 92 -22.31 5.22 -8.53
C PRO A 92 -21.88 6.54 -7.87
N ILE A 93 -21.24 6.44 -6.70
CA ILE A 93 -20.72 7.60 -5.98
C ILE A 93 -19.38 8.04 -6.59
N PRO A 94 -19.22 9.32 -6.95
CA PRO A 94 -17.96 9.82 -7.50
C PRO A 94 -16.81 9.70 -6.49
N PRO A 95 -15.56 9.57 -6.94
CA PRO A 95 -14.41 9.51 -6.05
C PRO A 95 -14.27 10.82 -5.25
N SER A 96 -14.05 10.70 -3.94
CA SER A 96 -13.69 11.83 -3.09
C SER A 96 -12.22 12.21 -3.29
N LEU A 97 -11.92 13.51 -3.31
CA LEU A 97 -10.55 13.99 -3.28
C LEU A 97 -9.97 13.80 -1.87
N SER A 98 -9.06 12.84 -1.69
CA SER A 98 -8.30 12.69 -0.44
C SER A 98 -6.97 13.46 -0.53
N ARG A 99 -6.73 14.35 0.43
CA ARG A 99 -5.43 15.00 0.56
C ARG A 99 -4.52 14.10 1.38
N ARG A 100 -3.35 13.78 0.83
CA ARG A 100 -2.32 13.06 1.59
C ARG A 100 -1.81 13.94 2.74
N PRO A 101 -1.51 13.34 3.91
CA PRO A 101 -0.92 14.08 5.01
C PRO A 101 0.39 14.71 4.54
N LEU A 102 0.58 15.98 4.90
CA LEU A 102 1.83 16.70 4.67
C LEU A 102 2.58 16.79 5.98
N ALA A 103 3.90 16.61 5.93
CA ALA A 103 4.75 16.87 7.08
C ALA A 103 4.72 18.36 7.42
N GLU A 104 4.66 18.69 8.71
CA GLU A 104 4.74 20.06 9.17
C GLU A 104 6.12 20.66 8.90
N HIS A 105 6.17 21.98 8.66
CA HIS A 105 7.42 22.66 8.33
C HIS A 105 8.50 22.49 9.41
N LYS A 106 8.13 22.58 10.69
CA LYS A 106 9.04 22.38 11.83
C LYS A 106 9.66 20.99 11.85
N ALA A 107 8.89 19.96 11.49
CA ALA A 107 9.39 18.59 11.42
C ALA A 107 10.40 18.42 10.28
N ILE A 108 10.16 19.09 9.14
CA ILE A 108 11.08 19.11 8.00
C ILE A 108 12.39 19.85 8.39
N GLU A 109 12.29 21.02 9.01
CA GLU A 109 13.46 21.78 9.49
C GLU A 109 14.31 20.96 10.45
N ALA A 110 13.68 20.28 11.43
CA ALA A 110 14.39 19.41 12.37
C ALA A 110 15.10 18.23 11.66
N ALA A 111 14.50 17.66 10.62
CA ALA A 111 15.14 16.60 9.82
C ALA A 111 16.33 17.15 9.02
N VAL A 112 16.21 18.35 8.43
CA VAL A 112 17.28 19.03 7.70
C VAL A 112 18.45 19.38 8.63
N GLU A 113 18.18 19.87 9.83
CA GLU A 113 19.23 20.20 10.81
C GLU A 113 20.04 18.95 11.19
N LYS A 114 19.36 17.81 11.42
CA LYS A 114 20.03 16.53 11.67
C LYS A 114 20.88 16.09 10.48
N LEU A 115 20.34 16.19 9.26
CA LEU A 115 21.07 15.87 8.02
C LEU A 115 22.33 16.72 7.84
N GLN A 116 22.27 18.01 8.17
CA GLN A 116 23.43 18.93 8.06
C GLN A 116 24.53 18.64 9.09
N LYS A 117 24.16 18.11 10.26
CA LYS A 117 25.12 17.75 11.32
C LYS A 117 25.71 16.35 11.14
N ALA A 118 25.05 15.49 10.37
CA ALA A 118 25.50 14.12 10.12
C ALA A 118 26.78 14.10 9.28
N ARG A 119 27.73 13.25 9.68
CA ARG A 119 29.00 13.02 8.99
C ARG A 119 28.91 11.85 8.01
N SER A 120 28.07 10.86 8.31
CA SER A 120 27.88 9.64 7.53
C SER A 120 26.38 9.32 7.38
N PRO A 121 25.56 10.23 6.81
CA PRO A 121 24.15 9.94 6.62
C PRO A 121 23.94 8.90 5.51
N ILE A 122 22.88 8.09 5.64
CA ILE A 122 22.42 7.17 4.60
C ILE A 122 20.91 7.27 4.41
N LEU A 123 20.46 7.13 3.17
CA LEU A 123 19.04 6.99 2.85
C LEU A 123 18.66 5.51 2.70
N VAL A 124 17.52 5.12 3.26
CA VAL A 124 16.95 3.78 3.09
C VAL A 124 15.62 3.93 2.36
N ILE A 125 15.58 3.42 1.13
CA ILE A 125 14.46 3.63 0.22
C ILE A 125 13.54 2.39 0.24
N GLY A 126 12.32 2.59 0.71
CA GLY A 126 11.27 1.60 0.81
C GLY A 126 10.25 1.63 -0.33
N ALA A 127 9.27 0.72 -0.26
CA ALA A 127 8.20 0.55 -1.26
C ALA A 127 7.37 1.83 -1.46
N GLY A 128 7.06 2.55 -0.38
CA GLY A 128 6.24 3.76 -0.41
C GLY A 128 6.88 4.93 -1.16
N ALA A 129 8.17 4.85 -1.48
CA ALA A 129 8.84 5.85 -2.28
C ALA A 129 8.60 5.67 -3.79
N ASN A 130 8.01 4.53 -4.23
CA ASN A 130 7.75 4.20 -5.62
C ASN A 130 6.55 4.96 -6.21
N ARG A 131 6.66 6.28 -6.26
CA ARG A 131 5.69 7.20 -6.86
C ARG A 131 6.43 8.14 -7.79
N LYS A 132 5.90 8.39 -9.00
CA LYS A 132 6.57 9.18 -10.06
C LYS A 132 7.18 10.49 -9.54
N MET A 133 6.42 11.26 -8.75
CA MET A 133 6.91 12.53 -8.19
C MET A 133 7.95 12.35 -7.08
N THR A 134 7.74 11.39 -6.18
CA THR A 134 8.67 11.09 -5.08
C THR A 134 10.01 10.61 -5.60
N ALA A 135 10.02 9.68 -6.56
CA ALA A 135 11.24 9.19 -7.21
C ALA A 135 12.07 10.34 -7.83
N LYS A 136 11.41 11.26 -8.54
CA LYS A 136 12.07 12.42 -9.15
C LYS A 136 12.69 13.35 -8.12
N VAL A 137 11.93 13.74 -7.09
CA VAL A 137 12.40 14.66 -6.04
C VAL A 137 13.48 14.01 -5.17
N LEU A 138 13.35 12.71 -4.88
CA LEU A 138 14.35 11.96 -4.14
C LEU A 138 15.67 11.87 -4.90
N LYS A 139 15.62 11.62 -6.22
CA LYS A 139 16.83 11.67 -7.06
C LYS A 139 17.49 13.05 -6.99
N GLN A 140 16.72 14.14 -7.07
CA GLN A 140 17.27 15.51 -6.95
C GLN A 140 17.91 15.76 -5.57
N LEU A 141 17.31 15.26 -4.50
CA LEU A 141 17.90 15.33 -3.16
C LEU A 141 19.25 14.61 -3.12
N ILE A 142 19.33 13.39 -3.66
CA ILE A 142 20.56 12.60 -3.73
C ILE A 142 21.62 13.30 -4.59
N ASP A 143 21.25 13.77 -5.79
CA ASP A 143 22.16 14.48 -6.70
C ASP A 143 22.75 15.73 -6.03
N LYS A 144 21.94 16.47 -5.27
CA LYS A 144 22.35 17.72 -4.62
C LYS A 144 23.19 17.50 -3.37
N THR A 145 22.87 16.48 -2.58
CA THR A 145 23.49 16.25 -1.26
C THR A 145 24.64 15.26 -1.31
N GLY A 146 24.68 14.39 -2.34
CA GLY A 146 25.66 13.32 -2.45
C GLY A 146 25.47 12.18 -1.43
N ILE A 147 24.38 12.20 -0.66
CA ILE A 147 24.11 11.20 0.38
C ILE A 147 23.93 9.82 -0.28
N PRO A 148 24.67 8.78 0.18
CA PRO A 148 24.49 7.42 -0.32
C PRO A 148 23.13 6.85 0.06
N PHE A 149 22.66 5.90 -0.75
CA PHE A 149 21.39 5.23 -0.49
C PHE A 149 21.46 3.72 -0.69
N ILE A 150 20.60 3.04 0.06
CA ILE A 150 20.30 1.61 -0.08
C ILE A 150 18.81 1.45 -0.35
N THR A 151 18.44 0.36 -1.01
CA THR A 151 17.03 0.03 -1.27
C THR A 151 16.61 -1.17 -0.46
N THR A 152 15.37 -1.20 0.01
CA THR A 152 14.71 -2.47 0.38
C THR A 152 14.40 -3.27 -0.89
N GLN A 153 14.06 -4.55 -0.77
CA GLN A 153 13.60 -5.36 -1.91
C GLN A 153 12.48 -4.67 -2.72
N MET A 154 11.53 -4.04 -2.04
CA MET A 154 10.39 -3.36 -2.67
C MET A 154 10.69 -1.91 -3.07
N GLY A 155 11.80 -1.33 -2.63
CA GLY A 155 12.25 0.01 -2.99
C GLY A 155 13.14 0.05 -4.24
N LYS A 156 13.45 -1.10 -4.84
CA LYS A 156 14.24 -1.18 -6.07
C LYS A 156 13.55 -0.42 -7.20
N GLY A 157 14.33 0.30 -7.99
CA GLY A 157 13.84 1.10 -9.11
C GLY A 157 13.21 2.45 -8.74
N VAL A 158 13.05 2.78 -7.45
CA VAL A 158 12.63 4.14 -7.02
C VAL A 158 13.68 5.17 -7.46
N VAL A 159 14.94 4.85 -7.24
CA VAL A 159 16.09 5.53 -7.83
C VAL A 159 16.85 4.48 -8.62
N ASP A 160 17.37 4.86 -9.79
CA ASP A 160 18.15 3.97 -10.65
C ASP A 160 19.35 3.40 -9.89
N GLU A 161 19.45 2.07 -9.83
CA GLU A 161 20.51 1.36 -9.10
C GLU A 161 21.89 1.50 -9.76
N ARG A 162 21.97 2.07 -10.97
CA ARG A 162 23.23 2.47 -11.62
C ARG A 162 23.77 3.81 -11.12
N HIS A 163 23.03 4.49 -10.23
CA HIS A 163 23.45 5.76 -9.67
C HIS A 163 24.75 5.59 -8.85
N PRO A 164 25.75 6.50 -8.97
CA PRO A 164 27.06 6.36 -8.30
C PRO A 164 26.99 6.40 -6.75
N ARG A 165 25.83 6.74 -6.19
CA ARG A 165 25.57 6.77 -4.75
C ARG A 165 24.77 5.57 -4.24
N PHE A 166 24.47 4.60 -5.09
CA PHE A 166 23.82 3.36 -4.68
C PHE A 166 24.83 2.43 -3.99
N LEU A 167 24.51 1.99 -2.77
CA LEU A 167 25.37 1.08 -1.99
C LEU A 167 24.89 -0.37 -1.97
N GLY A 168 23.77 -0.66 -2.64
CA GLY A 168 23.21 -2.00 -2.71
C GLY A 168 21.81 -2.10 -2.11
N ASN A 169 21.33 -3.34 -2.06
CA ASN A 169 19.96 -3.67 -1.73
C ASN A 169 19.92 -4.48 -0.43
N ALA A 170 19.22 -3.97 0.58
CA ALA A 170 18.97 -4.69 1.81
C ALA A 170 18.10 -5.91 1.55
N ALA A 171 18.61 -7.08 1.92
CA ALA A 171 17.97 -8.38 1.75
C ALA A 171 17.84 -9.11 3.09
N LEU A 172 17.25 -10.30 3.06
CA LEU A 172 17.24 -11.23 4.19
C LEU A 172 18.61 -11.92 4.32
N SER A 173 19.67 -11.13 4.43
CA SER A 173 21.06 -11.58 4.60
C SER A 173 21.63 -10.98 5.89
N SER A 174 22.61 -11.65 6.50
CA SER A 174 23.37 -11.14 7.65
C SER A 174 24.81 -10.86 7.25
N GLY A 175 25.39 -9.76 7.72
CA GLY A 175 26.81 -9.43 7.46
C GLY A 175 27.13 -8.97 6.04
N ASP A 176 26.12 -8.61 5.26
CA ASP A 176 26.26 -8.08 3.89
C ASP A 176 26.92 -6.69 3.86
N PHE A 177 27.44 -6.27 2.70
CA PHE A 177 28.07 -4.96 2.49
C PHE A 177 27.17 -3.79 2.88
N VAL A 178 25.87 -3.93 2.64
CA VAL A 178 24.85 -2.94 3.01
C VAL A 178 24.80 -2.72 4.53
N HIS A 179 24.98 -3.77 5.33
CA HIS A 179 24.97 -3.66 6.79
C HIS A 179 26.16 -2.83 7.30
N ARG A 180 27.33 -2.95 6.67
CA ARG A 180 28.48 -2.12 7.02
C ARG A 180 28.20 -0.63 6.82
N ALA A 181 27.44 -0.27 5.79
CA ALA A 181 27.04 1.11 5.54
C ALA A 181 26.02 1.59 6.57
N VAL A 182 25.08 0.74 6.98
CA VAL A 182 24.10 1.02 8.04
C VAL A 182 24.78 1.16 9.41
N GLU A 183 25.69 0.26 9.76
CA GLU A 183 26.46 0.29 11.01
C GLU A 183 27.40 1.49 11.10
N ALA A 184 27.96 1.93 9.97
CA ALA A 184 28.81 3.12 9.88
C ALA A 184 28.01 4.43 9.79
N ALA A 185 26.68 4.38 9.66
CA ALA A 185 25.87 5.57 9.54
C ALA A 185 25.60 6.21 10.91
N ASP A 186 25.80 7.52 11.00
CA ASP A 186 25.42 8.30 12.20
C ASP A 186 24.01 8.89 12.10
N LEU A 187 23.38 8.79 10.91
CA LEU A 187 21.99 9.14 10.66
C LEU A 187 21.42 8.29 9.55
N ILE A 188 20.25 7.68 9.81
CA ILE A 188 19.48 6.92 8.82
C ILE A 188 18.18 7.66 8.53
N VAL A 189 17.94 7.94 7.25
CA VAL A 189 16.66 8.52 6.79
C VAL A 189 15.87 7.47 6.02
N ASN A 190 14.84 6.94 6.67
CA ASN A 190 13.90 6.01 6.04
C ASN A 190 12.88 6.76 5.19
N ILE A 191 12.74 6.36 3.93
CA ILE A 191 11.82 7.00 2.97
C ILE A 191 10.93 5.93 2.36
N GLY A 192 9.62 6.01 2.64
CA GLY A 192 8.65 5.05 2.12
C GLY A 192 8.79 3.65 2.71
N HIS A 193 9.29 3.56 3.95
CA HIS A 193 9.27 2.33 4.74
C HIS A 193 7.88 2.07 5.30
#